data_AF-A0A536T2Y2-F1
#
_entry.id   AF-A0A536T2Y2-F1
#
_cell.length_a   1.000
_cell.length_b   1.000
_cell.length_c   1.000
_cell.angle_alpha   90.00
_cell.angle_beta   90.00
_cell.angle_gamma   90.00
#
_symmetry.space_group_name_H-M   'P 1'
#
loop_
_entity.id
_entity.type
_entity.pdbx_description
1 polymer ?
#
loop_
_entity_poly.entity_id
_entity_poly.type
_entity_poly.pdbx_seq_one_letter_code
_entity_poly.pdbx_strand_id
1 'polypeptide(L)'
;FSENLETRHIGEEVHPGESIEEKISFSERFGLWISFYPFSQDEYLAAVDSWLGFYGMVSPKDRTGSEAVHRDAIQFALQRGSRSGRIAWQFARSHAGARALKARKTKR
;
A
#
# COMPACT_ATOMS: atom_id res chain seq x y z
N PHE A 1 1.60 1.97 -25.62
CA PHE A 1 1.87 0.57 -25.93
C PHE A 1 1.11 0.24 -27.20
N SER A 2 1.72 0.62 -28.32
CA SER A 2 1.06 0.78 -29.61
C SER A 2 1.04 -0.51 -30.44
N GLU A 3 1.13 -1.67 -29.76
CA GLU A 3 1.21 -3.00 -30.39
C GLU A 3 -0.14 -3.71 -30.50
N ASN A 4 -1.22 -3.15 -29.93
CA ASN A 4 -2.57 -3.73 -30.06
C ASN A 4 -3.28 -3.35 -31.38
N LEU A 5 -2.61 -2.69 -32.34
CA LEU A 5 -3.26 -2.10 -33.51
C LEU A 5 -2.94 -2.77 -34.86
N GLU A 6 -2.28 -3.92 -34.87
CA GLU A 6 -1.99 -4.64 -36.12
C GLU A 6 -2.54 -6.07 -36.13
N THR A 7 -3.87 -6.21 -36.03
CA THR A 7 -4.54 -7.42 -36.54
C THR A 7 -4.68 -7.26 -38.06
N ARG A 8 -3.69 -7.75 -38.81
CA ARG A 8 -3.80 -7.89 -40.27
C ARG A 8 -4.42 -9.24 -40.61
N HIS A 9 -5.68 -9.23 -41.05
CA HIS A 9 -6.27 -10.36 -41.77
C HIS A 9 -5.75 -10.35 -43.20
N ILE A 10 -4.95 -11.35 -43.59
CA ILE A 10 -4.57 -11.58 -44.98
C ILE A 10 -4.67 -13.08 -45.26
N GLY A 11 -5.56 -13.44 -46.20
CA GLY A 11 -5.46 -14.67 -47.00
C GLY A 11 -6.02 -15.94 -46.35
N GLU A 12 -6.84 -16.65 -47.10
CA GLU A 12 -7.44 -17.94 -46.77
C GLU A 12 -6.38 -19.05 -46.66
N GLU A 13 -5.87 -19.31 -45.46
CA GLU A 13 -5.47 -20.65 -45.00
C GLU A 13 -5.05 -20.57 -43.52
N VAL A 14 -5.95 -21.00 -42.62
CA VAL A 14 -5.67 -21.08 -41.20
C VAL A 14 -5.02 -22.45 -40.93
N HIS A 15 -3.70 -22.48 -40.78
CA HIS A 15 -3.01 -23.69 -40.31
C HIS A 15 -3.49 -24.04 -38.87
N PRO A 16 -4.05 -25.24 -38.61
CA PRO A 16 -4.60 -25.60 -37.30
C PRO A 16 -3.52 -26.01 -36.27
N GLY A 17 -2.32 -25.42 -36.35
CA GLY A 17 -1.16 -25.80 -35.53
C GLY A 17 -0.59 -24.70 -34.63
N GLU A 18 -0.89 -23.42 -34.90
CA GLU A 18 -0.23 -22.30 -34.22
C GLU A 18 -1.21 -21.41 -33.47
N SER A 19 -1.96 -21.97 -32.52
CA SER A 19 -2.77 -21.15 -31.61
C SER A 19 -2.78 -21.65 -30.16
N ILE A 20 -1.85 -22.54 -29.81
CA ILE A 20 -1.71 -23.03 -28.42
C ILE A 20 -0.78 -22.11 -27.59
N GLU A 21 0.00 -21.22 -28.23
CA GLU A 21 1.08 -20.48 -27.56
C GLU A 21 0.72 -19.06 -27.06
N GLU A 22 -0.58 -18.74 -26.93
CA GLU A 22 -1.03 -17.39 -26.57
C GLU A 22 -1.76 -17.29 -25.23
N LYS A 23 -1.60 -18.30 -24.36
CA LYS A 23 -2.06 -18.24 -22.96
C LYS A 23 -1.04 -18.76 -21.95
N ILE A 24 0.24 -18.70 -22.29
CA ILE A 24 1.33 -18.83 -21.32
C ILE A 24 1.38 -17.48 -20.60
N SER A 25 1.03 -17.45 -19.31
CA SER A 25 1.01 -16.19 -18.56
C SER A 25 2.39 -15.53 -18.64
N PHE A 26 2.45 -14.21 -18.79
CA PHE A 26 3.71 -13.45 -18.88
C PHE A 26 4.73 -13.90 -17.82
N SER A 27 4.28 -14.24 -16.61
CA SER A 27 5.06 -14.83 -15.49
C SER A 27 5.92 -16.04 -15.88
N GLU A 28 5.44 -16.92 -16.75
CA GLU A 28 6.16 -18.12 -17.18
C GLU A 28 7.32 -17.78 -18.13
N ARG A 29 7.28 -16.64 -18.83
CA ARG A 29 8.39 -16.15 -19.67
C ARG A 29 9.51 -15.50 -18.86
N PHE A 30 9.23 -14.99 -17.66
CA PHE A 30 10.23 -14.41 -16.76
C PHE A 30 10.67 -15.37 -15.64
N GLY A 31 9.94 -16.48 -15.44
CA GLY A 31 10.23 -17.46 -14.39
C GLY A 31 10.15 -16.89 -12.96
N LEU A 32 9.51 -15.74 -12.76
CA LEU A 32 9.51 -15.00 -11.49
C LEU A 32 8.13 -15.01 -10.84
N TRP A 33 8.08 -15.52 -9.60
CA TRP A 33 6.94 -15.40 -8.71
C TRP A 33 7.26 -14.37 -7.62
N ILE A 34 6.56 -13.23 -7.63
CA ILE A 34 6.70 -12.19 -6.60
C ILE A 34 5.66 -12.44 -5.51
N SER A 35 6.14 -12.90 -4.35
CA SER A 35 5.30 -13.08 -3.17
C SER A 35 5.18 -11.78 -2.39
N PHE A 36 4.00 -11.52 -1.84
CA PHE A 36 3.77 -10.43 -0.89
C PHE A 36 3.72 -11.00 0.52
N TYR A 37 4.69 -10.62 1.35
CA TYR A 37 4.70 -11.01 2.76
C TYR A 37 3.75 -10.12 3.58
N PRO A 38 2.98 -10.71 4.51
CA PRO A 38 2.12 -9.93 5.39
C PRO A 38 2.97 -9.06 6.32
N PHE A 39 2.52 -7.84 6.56
CA PHE A 39 3.13 -6.95 7.56
C PHE A 39 3.04 -7.57 8.95
N SER A 40 4.18 -7.69 9.63
CA SER A 40 4.22 -7.83 11.08
C SER A 40 3.69 -6.57 11.77
N GLN A 41 3.37 -6.67 13.06
CA GLN A 41 2.97 -5.50 13.84
C GLN A 41 4.11 -4.49 13.97
N ASP A 42 5.35 -4.96 14.14
CA ASP A 42 6.50 -4.09 14.32
C ASP A 42 6.81 -3.31 13.04
N GLU A 43 6.75 -3.95 11.86
CA GLU A 43 6.87 -3.27 10.57
C GLU A 43 5.75 -2.25 10.35
N TYR A 44 4.53 -2.57 10.81
CA TYR A 44 3.41 -1.65 10.75
C TYR A 44 3.64 -0.42 11.63
N LEU A 45 4.09 -0.61 12.88
CA LEU A 45 4.39 0.49 13.80
C LEU A 45 5.57 1.33 13.30
N ALA A 46 6.62 0.70 12.76
CA ALA A 46 7.74 1.41 12.13
C ALA A 46 7.29 2.28 10.94
N ALA A 47 6.37 1.77 10.11
CA ALA A 47 5.78 2.55 9.03
C ALA A 47 4.92 3.71 9.58
N VAL A 48 4.15 3.49 10.65
CA VAL A 48 3.38 4.54 11.32
C VAL A 48 4.28 5.64 11.84
N ASP A 49 5.37 5.29 12.54
CA ASP A 49 6.34 6.27 13.06
C ASP A 49 7.00 7.08 11.95
N SER A 50 7.34 6.42 10.84
CA SER A 50 7.90 7.09 9.66
C SER A 50 6.93 8.13 9.08
N TRP A 51 5.64 7.78 8.96
CA TRP A 51 4.63 8.71 8.46
C TRP A 51 4.28 9.81 9.46
N LEU A 52 4.23 9.52 10.75
CA LEU A 52 4.05 10.54 11.78
C LEU A 52 5.23 11.51 11.81
N GLY A 53 6.46 11.02 11.63
CA GLY A 53 7.65 11.83 11.45
C GLY A 53 7.53 12.76 10.25
N PHE A 54 7.07 12.24 9.11
CA PHE A 54 6.78 13.04 7.91
C PHE A 54 5.76 14.17 8.16
N TYR A 55 4.73 13.92 8.98
CA TYR A 55 3.75 14.95 9.37
C TYR A 55 4.20 15.86 10.55
N GLY A 56 5.43 15.71 11.04
CA GLY A 56 5.95 16.48 12.18
C GLY A 56 5.25 16.16 13.51
N MET A 57 4.68 14.96 13.64
CA MET A 57 3.92 14.53 14.82
C MET A 57 4.74 13.78 15.86
N VAL A 58 6.01 13.53 15.58
CA VAL A 58 6.94 12.88 16.53
C VAL A 58 7.76 13.95 17.24
N SER A 59 7.63 14.02 18.56
CA SER A 59 8.54 14.80 19.40
C SER A 59 9.59 13.87 20.02
N PRO A 60 10.90 14.12 19.84
CA PRO A 60 11.96 13.30 20.45
C PRO A 60 11.88 13.17 21.98
N LYS A 61 11.12 14.07 22.63
CA LYS A 61 11.01 14.13 24.10
C LYS A 61 9.79 13.39 24.67
N ASP A 62 8.89 12.87 23.83
CA ASP A 62 7.59 12.36 24.28
C ASP A 62 7.42 10.85 24.03
N ARG A 63 8.18 10.04 24.79
CA ARG A 63 8.12 8.57 24.71
C ARG A 63 6.75 8.02 25.14
N THR A 64 6.11 8.62 26.13
CA THR A 64 4.79 8.20 26.63
C THR A 64 3.69 8.49 25.60
N GLY A 65 3.78 9.62 24.89
CA GLY A 65 2.91 9.91 23.75
C GLY A 65 3.00 8.87 22.63
N SER A 66 4.21 8.33 22.38
CA SER A 66 4.43 7.31 21.34
C SER A 66 3.63 6.03 21.57
N GLU A 67 3.62 5.50 22.81
CA GLU A 67 2.92 4.27 23.15
C GLU A 67 1.39 4.40 22.98
N ALA A 68 0.82 5.53 23.37
CA ALA A 68 -0.61 5.79 23.18
C ALA A 68 -0.99 5.81 21.69
N VAL A 69 -0.16 6.47 20.87
CA VAL A 69 -0.38 6.56 19.43
C VAL A 69 -0.22 5.19 18.75
N HIS A 70 0.72 4.35 19.21
CA HIS A 70 0.88 2.98 18.71
C HIS A 70 -0.35 2.11 19.00
N ARG A 71 -0.92 2.21 20.20
CA ARG A 71 -2.18 1.50 20.52
C ARG A 71 -3.33 1.96 19.64
N ASP A 72 -3.49 3.26 19.43
CA ASP A 72 -4.49 3.81 18.51
C ASP A 72 -4.28 3.30 17.06
N ALA A 73 -3.02 3.23 16.62
CA ALA A 73 -2.66 2.73 15.30
C ALA A 73 -3.01 1.25 15.13
N ILE A 74 -2.77 0.42 16.16
CA ILE A 74 -3.14 -0.99 16.17
C ILE A 74 -4.66 -1.15 16.08
N GLN A 75 -5.42 -0.38 16.87
CA GLN A 75 -6.88 -0.41 16.80
C GLN A 75 -7.40 0.03 15.42
N PHE A 76 -6.78 1.04 14.81
CA PHE A 76 -7.11 1.48 13.47
C PHE A 76 -6.88 0.38 12.42
N ALA A 77 -5.76 -0.36 12.51
CA ALA A 77 -5.48 -1.48 11.62
C ALA A 77 -6.44 -2.65 11.83
N LEU A 78 -6.78 -2.97 13.08
CA LEU A 78 -7.76 -4.01 13.42
C LEU A 78 -9.14 -3.70 12.82
N GLN A 79 -9.61 -2.46 12.94
CA GLN A 79 -10.88 -2.01 12.34
C GLN A 79 -10.87 -2.10 10.81
N ARG A 80 -9.70 -1.98 10.17
CA ARG A 80 -9.53 -2.09 8.72
C ARG A 80 -9.25 -3.53 8.26
N GLY A 81 -9.06 -4.46 9.17
CA GLY A 81 -8.77 -5.87 8.88
C GLY A 81 -7.41 -6.13 8.23
N SER A 82 -6.47 -5.17 8.27
CA SER A 82 -5.17 -5.31 7.61
C SER A 82 -4.11 -4.40 8.21
N ARG A 83 -2.87 -4.91 8.23
CA ARG A 83 -1.66 -4.12 8.42
C ARG A 83 -0.99 -3.96 7.06
N SER A 84 -0.72 -2.72 6.67
CA SER A 84 0.06 -2.39 5.48
C SER A 84 0.55 -0.95 5.55
N GLY A 85 1.57 -0.61 4.75
CA GLY A 85 2.05 0.77 4.64
C GLY A 85 0.95 1.76 4.24
N ARG A 86 -0.05 1.34 3.44
CA ARG A 86 -1.20 2.18 3.10
C ARG A 86 -2.06 2.49 4.33
N ILE A 87 -2.35 1.49 5.16
CA ILE A 87 -3.14 1.69 6.39
C ILE A 87 -2.37 2.57 7.38
N ALA A 88 -1.05 2.39 7.49
CA ALA A 88 -0.19 3.25 8.32
C ALA A 88 -0.25 4.72 7.90
N TRP A 89 -0.15 5.00 6.59
CA TRP A 89 -0.29 6.36 6.05
C TRP A 89 -1.68 6.96 6.32
N GLN A 90 -2.75 6.17 6.14
CA GLN A 90 -4.13 6.62 6.43
C GLN A 90 -4.31 6.99 7.90
N PHE A 91 -3.80 6.15 8.81
CA PHE A 91 -3.79 6.43 10.24
C PHE A 91 -3.04 7.73 10.53
N ALA A 92 -1.79 7.85 10.07
CA ALA A 92 -0.95 9.02 10.34
C ALA A 92 -1.60 10.32 9.83
N ARG A 93 -2.18 10.30 8.62
CA ARG A 93 -2.91 11.45 8.06
C ARG A 93 -4.14 11.82 8.89
N SER A 94 -4.93 10.83 9.33
CA SER A 94 -6.10 11.03 10.18
C SER A 94 -5.71 11.61 11.55
N HIS A 95 -4.70 11.02 12.19
CA HIS A 95 -4.14 11.48 13.46
C HIS A 95 -3.63 12.91 13.35
N ALA A 96 -2.91 13.21 12.26
CA ALA A 96 -2.37 14.54 12.00
C ALA A 96 -3.48 15.60 11.90
N GLY A 97 -4.51 15.31 11.08
CA GLY A 97 -5.66 16.18 10.91
C GLY A 97 -6.45 16.40 12.21
N ALA A 98 -6.65 15.33 13.00
CA ALA A 98 -7.38 15.42 14.26
C ALA A 98 -6.68 16.33 15.28
N ARG A 99 -5.33 16.24 15.41
CA ARG A 99 -4.57 17.14 16.29
C ARG A 99 -4.63 18.60 15.81
N ALA A 100 -4.50 18.85 14.50
CA ALA A 100 -4.58 20.20 13.95
C ALA A 100 -5.95 20.85 14.23
N LEU A 101 -7.05 20.09 14.08
CA LEU A 101 -8.39 20.57 14.39
C LEU A 101 -8.59 20.85 15.88
N LYS A 102 -8.05 20.02 16.78
CA LYS A 102 -8.08 20.26 18.24
C LYS A 102 -7.33 21.55 18.60
N ALA A 103 -6.11 21.72 18.09
CA ALA A 103 -5.31 22.93 18.33
C ALA A 103 -6.02 24.22 17.88
N ARG A 104 -6.74 24.16 16.75
CA ARG A 104 -7.54 25.31 16.27
C ARG A 104 -8.72 25.66 17.18
N LYS A 105 -9.34 24.67 17.83
CA LYS A 105 -10.46 24.90 18.77
C LYS A 105 -9.97 25.55 20.07
N THR A 106 -8.82 25.15 20.59
CA THR A 106 -8.25 25.72 21.84
C THR A 106 -7.86 27.20 21.70
N LYS A 107 -7.67 27.70 20.48
CA LYS A 107 -7.27 29.09 20.21
C LYS A 107 -8.46 30.05 19.99
N ARG A 108 -9.70 29.55 19.98
CA ARG A 108 -10.94 30.33 19.93
C ARG A 108 -11.54 30.44 21.32
#